data_AF-A0A7S4T9I1-F1
#
_entry.id   AF-A0A7S4T9I1-F1
#
_cell.length_a   1.000
_cell.length_b   1.000
_cell.length_c   1.000
_cell.angle_alpha   90.00
_cell.angle_beta   90.00
_cell.angle_gamma   90.00
#
_symmetry.space_group_name_H-M   'P 1'
#
loop_
_entity.id
_entity.type
_entity.pdbx_description
1 polymer ?
#
loop_
_entity_poly.entity_id
_entity_poly.type
_entity_poly.pdbx_seq_one_letter_code
_entity_poly.pdbx_strand_id
1 'polypeptide(L)'
;MRSRSGEERKNQHINELMMNHQEAFDEIKAYYNDITFDNLNLIKSLRDDIQEMKERERKNQRKMTSLTQENKELSEPLAQRLEEQRELEEKLKSYTKELPVEAEQLACDVCILIGSSGKLRDEPPLWLAAWPPWCSLADGRLSPERGAPAARVTGRRVWAENKMALKNLKAHHKQLQERTVEAQEEYRATEEKYRKLEKERDDLYRRFQKAVRETQRRAELGKNAVLERKLEVLTAQFDEKQAQLTEVLTAARLDPTVVASVTKKLEQVLGAKSRQIKDLQYQVLQCTKAYNDTIRVYESKLPSLGIDPEEIGFEPIQTATSYMPARLVTKVP
;
A
#
# COMPACT_ATOMS: atom_id res chain seq x y z
N MET A 1 81.98 -43.22 31.63
CA MET A 1 81.90 -42.51 30.33
C MET A 1 80.70 -42.92 29.48
N ARG A 2 80.35 -44.22 29.32
CA ARG A 2 79.21 -44.65 28.48
C ARG A 2 77.82 -44.15 28.90
N SER A 3 77.52 -44.01 30.20
CA SER A 3 76.20 -43.48 30.63
C SER A 3 75.95 -42.03 30.24
N ARG A 4 76.98 -41.17 30.31
CA ARG A 4 76.86 -39.72 30.05
C ARG A 4 76.48 -39.41 28.60
N SER A 5 77.07 -40.14 27.65
CA SER A 5 76.77 -40.01 26.21
C SER A 5 75.37 -40.52 25.83
N GLY A 6 74.86 -41.53 26.56
CA GLY A 6 73.48 -42.00 26.38
C GLY A 6 72.44 -41.02 26.91
N GLU A 7 72.77 -40.33 28.00
CA GLU A 7 71.93 -39.32 28.63
C GLU A 7 71.88 -38.03 27.79
N GLU A 8 73.00 -37.61 27.20
CA GLU A 8 73.06 -36.49 26.26
C GLU A 8 72.21 -36.72 25.00
N ARG A 9 72.23 -37.94 24.42
CA ARG A 9 71.37 -38.28 23.28
C ARG A 9 69.88 -38.28 23.64
N LYS A 10 69.53 -38.79 24.82
CA LYS A 10 68.14 -38.76 25.31
C LYS A 10 67.68 -37.33 25.54
N ASN A 11 68.51 -36.48 26.13
CA ASN A 11 68.20 -35.07 26.33
C ASN A 11 68.07 -34.29 25.01
N GLN A 12 68.91 -34.59 24.01
CA GLN A 12 68.74 -34.02 22.67
C GLN A 12 67.41 -34.42 22.04
N HIS A 13 67.06 -35.70 22.11
CA HIS A 13 65.79 -36.18 21.56
C HIS A 13 64.57 -35.58 22.28
N ILE A 14 64.63 -35.42 23.60
CA ILE A 14 63.57 -34.75 24.38
C ILE A 14 63.41 -33.30 23.93
N ASN A 15 64.51 -32.57 23.71
CA ASN A 15 64.48 -31.18 23.26
C ASN A 15 63.95 -31.04 21.83
N GLU A 16 64.35 -31.92 20.91
CA GLU A 16 63.81 -31.97 19.55
C GLU A 16 62.30 -32.26 19.56
N LEU A 17 61.87 -33.23 20.37
CA LEU A 17 60.46 -33.58 20.49
C LEU A 17 59.65 -32.42 21.09
N MET A 18 60.21 -31.70 22.07
CA MET A 18 59.58 -30.50 22.63
C MET A 18 59.46 -29.38 21.60
N MET A 19 60.49 -29.12 20.79
CA MET A 19 60.43 -28.11 19.72
C MET A 19 59.37 -28.47 18.67
N ASN A 20 59.36 -29.71 18.18
CA ASN A 20 58.39 -30.16 17.19
C ASN A 20 56.96 -30.09 17.73
N HIS A 21 56.74 -30.45 19.00
CA HIS A 21 55.43 -30.31 19.63
C HIS A 21 55.02 -28.87 19.79
N GLN A 22 55.96 -27.98 20.14
CA GLN A 22 55.69 -26.55 20.25
C GLN A 22 55.31 -25.94 18.90
N GLU A 23 56.05 -26.25 17.83
CA GLU A 23 55.74 -25.81 16.47
C GLU A 23 54.37 -26.30 16.01
N ALA A 24 54.07 -27.61 16.17
CA ALA A 24 52.77 -28.15 15.81
C ALA A 24 51.63 -27.50 16.62
N PHE A 25 51.86 -27.15 17.89
CA PHE A 25 50.88 -26.48 18.71
C PHE A 25 50.63 -25.04 18.24
N ASP A 26 51.67 -24.34 17.81
CA ASP A 26 51.57 -22.98 17.32
C ASP A 26 50.95 -22.91 15.91
N GLU A 27 51.21 -23.91 15.04
CA GLU A 27 50.49 -24.07 13.77
C GLU A 27 48.98 -24.31 13.98
N ILE A 28 48.62 -25.19 14.91
CA ILE A 28 47.21 -25.46 15.24
C ILE A 28 46.54 -24.19 15.78
N LYS A 29 47.21 -23.44 16.67
CA LYS A 29 46.68 -22.15 17.16
C LYS A 29 46.49 -21.15 16.03
N ALA A 30 47.46 -21.02 15.13
CA ALA A 30 47.37 -20.12 13.99
C ALA A 30 46.17 -20.48 13.12
N TYR A 31 46.01 -21.76 12.77
CA TYR A 31 44.86 -22.25 11.99
C TYR A 31 43.51 -21.93 12.64
N TYR A 32 43.36 -22.18 13.95
CA TYR A 32 42.11 -21.87 14.65
C TYR A 32 41.87 -20.37 14.79
N ASN A 33 42.91 -19.57 14.99
CA ASN A 33 42.79 -18.11 15.03
C ASN A 33 42.34 -17.55 13.68
N ASP A 34 42.89 -18.05 12.57
CA ASP A 34 42.52 -17.65 11.22
C ASP A 34 41.07 -18.02 10.90
N ILE A 35 40.65 -19.24 11.23
CA ILE A 35 39.24 -19.66 11.10
C ILE A 35 38.33 -18.77 11.96
N THR A 36 38.74 -18.44 13.18
CA THR A 36 37.94 -17.59 14.07
C THR A 36 37.84 -16.17 13.52
N PHE A 37 38.92 -15.66 12.95
CA PHE A 37 38.97 -14.35 12.31
C PHE A 37 38.10 -14.30 11.06
N ASP A 38 38.21 -15.29 10.17
CA ASP A 38 37.39 -15.41 8.96
C ASP A 38 35.91 -15.56 9.30
N ASN A 39 35.58 -16.38 10.31
CA ASN A 39 34.21 -16.52 10.80
C ASN A 39 33.69 -15.19 11.39
N LEU A 40 34.51 -14.47 12.15
CA LEU A 40 34.14 -13.16 12.69
C LEU A 40 33.91 -12.12 11.58
N ASN A 41 34.75 -12.11 10.55
CA ASN A 41 34.61 -11.22 9.41
C ASN A 41 33.39 -11.57 8.55
N LEU A 42 33.12 -12.86 8.35
CA LEU A 42 31.90 -13.33 7.70
C LEU A 42 30.66 -12.96 8.51
N ILE A 43 30.67 -13.11 9.84
CA ILE A 43 29.58 -12.69 10.71
C ILE A 43 29.35 -11.17 10.60
N LYS A 44 30.42 -10.37 10.59
CA LYS A 44 30.33 -8.92 10.44
C LYS A 44 29.73 -8.52 9.09
N SER A 45 30.26 -9.03 7.98
CA SER A 45 29.73 -8.74 6.64
C SER A 45 28.26 -9.14 6.51
N LEU A 46 27.90 -10.34 6.96
CA LEU A 46 26.51 -10.79 6.96
C LEU A 46 25.60 -9.90 7.82
N ARG A 47 26.10 -9.39 8.96
CA ARG A 47 25.33 -8.48 9.82
C ARG A 47 25.09 -7.14 9.13
N ASP A 48 26.12 -6.61 8.49
CA ASP A 48 26.05 -5.33 7.80
C ASP A 48 25.12 -5.43 6.58
N ASP A 49 25.16 -6.53 5.82
CA ASP A 49 24.22 -6.83 4.74
C ASP A 49 22.77 -6.93 5.24
N ILE A 50 22.54 -7.61 6.37
CA ILE A 50 21.21 -7.69 7.01
C ILE A 50 20.72 -6.30 7.41
N GLN A 51 21.60 -5.45 7.93
CA GLN A 51 21.25 -4.10 8.37
C GLN A 51 20.89 -3.20 7.18
N GLU A 52 21.69 -3.23 6.10
CA GLU A 52 21.40 -2.49 4.87
C GLU A 52 20.08 -2.95 4.25
N MET A 53 19.84 -4.26 4.19
CA MET A 53 18.58 -4.81 3.72
C MET A 53 17.38 -4.34 4.55
N LYS A 54 17.50 -4.32 5.89
CA LYS A 54 16.43 -3.82 6.78
C LYS A 54 16.13 -2.34 6.55
N GLU A 55 17.14 -1.50 6.36
CA GLU A 55 16.90 -0.08 6.08
C GLU A 55 16.24 0.15 4.72
N ARG A 56 16.67 -0.58 3.68
CA ARG A 56 16.05 -0.53 2.36
C ARG A 56 14.60 -1.02 2.40
N GLU A 57 14.32 -2.09 3.13
CA GLU A 57 12.96 -2.60 3.36
C GLU A 57 12.08 -1.57 4.07
N ARG A 58 12.60 -0.90 5.11
CA ARG A 58 11.85 0.14 5.83
C ARG A 58 11.52 1.33 4.93
N LYS A 59 12.46 1.75 4.07
CA LYS A 59 12.24 2.81 3.06
C LYS A 59 11.16 2.38 2.05
N ASN A 60 11.21 1.13 1.58
CA ASN A 60 10.21 0.59 0.65
C ASN A 60 8.83 0.48 1.29
N GLN A 61 8.75 -0.01 2.53
CA GLN A 61 7.50 -0.13 3.27
C GLN A 61 6.82 1.23 3.44
N ARG A 62 7.59 2.28 3.77
CA ARG A 62 7.08 3.66 3.85
C ARG A 62 6.53 4.18 2.52
N LYS A 63 7.21 3.90 1.41
CA LYS A 63 6.72 4.26 0.07
C LYS A 63 5.43 3.52 -0.26
N MET A 64 5.36 2.24 0.07
CA MET A 64 4.18 1.40 -0.13
C MET A 64 2.97 1.92 0.65
N THR A 65 3.16 2.25 1.94
CA THR A 65 2.08 2.84 2.76
C THR A 65 1.64 4.20 2.24
N SER A 66 2.59 5.06 1.83
CA SER A 66 2.29 6.37 1.25
C SER A 66 1.46 6.27 -0.02
N LEU A 67 1.87 5.42 -0.98
CA LEU A 67 1.13 5.21 -2.23
C LEU A 67 -0.25 4.58 -1.99
N THR A 68 -0.35 3.69 -1.00
CA THR A 68 -1.65 3.08 -0.65
C THR A 68 -2.61 4.10 -0.07
N GLN A 69 -2.11 5.03 0.75
CA GLN A 69 -2.92 6.09 1.33
C GLN A 69 -3.34 7.12 0.27
N GLU A 70 -2.42 7.56 -0.58
CA GLU A 70 -2.71 8.45 -1.72
C GLU A 70 -3.76 7.84 -2.66
N ASN A 71 -3.71 6.52 -2.89
CA ASN A 71 -4.72 5.83 -3.70
C ASN A 71 -6.11 5.85 -3.04
N LYS A 72 -6.19 5.72 -1.72
CA LYS A 72 -7.47 5.84 -0.99
C LYS A 72 -8.03 7.26 -1.09
N GLU A 73 -7.17 8.26 -0.89
CA GLU A 73 -7.55 9.69 -0.93
C GLU A 73 -8.04 10.13 -2.32
N LEU A 74 -7.55 9.51 -3.40
CA LEU A 74 -8.02 9.78 -4.76
C LEU A 74 -9.26 8.96 -5.17
N SER A 75 -9.51 7.83 -4.52
CA SER A 75 -10.66 6.97 -4.84
C SER A 75 -11.99 7.58 -4.42
N GLU A 76 -12.03 8.26 -3.28
CA GLU A 76 -13.22 8.93 -2.75
C GLU A 76 -13.72 10.12 -3.62
N PRO A 77 -12.87 11.08 -4.05
CA PRO A 77 -13.30 12.15 -4.94
C PRO A 77 -13.71 11.61 -6.31
N LEU A 78 -13.10 10.52 -6.80
CA LEU A 78 -13.54 9.89 -8.05
C LEU A 78 -15.00 9.40 -7.95
N ALA A 79 -15.36 8.76 -6.83
CA ALA A 79 -16.73 8.29 -6.59
C ALA A 79 -17.73 9.45 -6.51
N GLN A 80 -17.37 10.54 -5.83
CA GLN A 80 -18.20 11.75 -5.74
C GLN A 80 -18.42 12.40 -7.12
N ARG A 81 -17.37 12.50 -7.95
CA ARG A 81 -17.50 13.08 -9.31
C ARG A 81 -18.32 12.23 -10.26
N LEU A 82 -18.27 10.91 -10.13
CA LEU A 82 -19.13 10.00 -10.90
C LEU A 82 -20.61 10.22 -10.57
N GLU A 83 -20.92 10.45 -9.29
CA GLU A 83 -22.27 10.75 -8.84
C GLU A 83 -22.73 12.12 -9.35
N GLU A 84 -21.90 13.16 -9.24
CA GLU A 84 -22.17 14.49 -9.81
C GLU A 84 -22.43 14.42 -11.34
N GLN A 85 -21.64 13.61 -12.06
CA GLN A 85 -21.83 13.40 -13.50
C GLN A 85 -23.19 12.77 -13.79
N ARG A 86 -23.59 11.75 -13.01
CA ARG A 86 -24.89 11.08 -13.14
C ARG A 86 -26.06 12.03 -12.91
N GLU A 87 -25.98 12.87 -11.87
CA GLU A 87 -27.02 13.86 -11.56
C GLU A 87 -27.17 14.90 -12.66
N LEU A 88 -26.05 15.40 -13.22
CA LEU A 88 -26.07 16.35 -14.32
C LEU A 88 -26.64 15.75 -15.61
N GLU A 89 -26.35 14.48 -15.91
CA GLU A 89 -26.97 13.78 -17.04
C GLU A 89 -28.48 13.62 -16.88
N GLU A 90 -28.94 13.35 -15.66
CA GLU A 90 -30.37 13.25 -15.37
C GLU A 90 -31.07 14.60 -15.54
N LYS A 91 -30.45 15.69 -15.04
CA LYS A 91 -30.93 17.07 -15.25
C LYS A 91 -30.98 17.43 -16.74
N LEU A 92 -29.96 17.06 -17.53
CA LEU A 92 -29.99 17.25 -18.99
C LEU A 92 -31.12 16.45 -19.64
N LYS A 93 -31.37 15.21 -19.20
CA LYS A 93 -32.48 14.38 -19.68
C LYS A 93 -33.86 14.93 -19.30
N SER A 94 -34.01 15.60 -18.17
CA SER A 94 -35.28 16.26 -17.82
C SER A 94 -35.52 17.51 -18.67
N TYR A 95 -34.52 18.39 -18.79
CA TYR A 95 -34.65 19.62 -19.59
C TYR A 95 -34.87 19.33 -21.08
N THR A 96 -34.20 18.30 -21.62
CA THR A 96 -34.41 17.88 -23.02
C THR A 96 -35.78 17.29 -23.30
N LYS A 97 -36.47 16.73 -22.30
CA LYS A 97 -37.86 16.27 -22.42
C LYS A 97 -38.88 17.40 -22.30
N GLU A 98 -38.59 18.45 -21.54
CA GLU A 98 -39.49 19.59 -21.31
C GLU A 98 -39.53 20.55 -22.52
N LEU A 99 -38.40 20.77 -23.18
CA LEU A 99 -38.28 21.64 -24.38
C LEU A 99 -39.25 21.31 -25.54
N PRO A 100 -39.41 20.05 -26.00
CA PRO A 100 -40.34 19.72 -27.08
C PRO A 100 -41.81 19.85 -26.67
N VAL A 101 -42.15 19.54 -25.41
CA VAL A 101 -43.52 19.67 -24.89
C VAL A 101 -43.95 21.14 -24.87
N GLU A 102 -43.06 22.05 -24.48
CA GLU A 102 -43.34 23.49 -24.54
C GLU A 102 -43.42 24.02 -25.97
N ALA A 103 -42.61 23.49 -26.89
CA ALA A 103 -42.68 23.85 -28.31
C ALA A 103 -44.01 23.41 -28.94
N GLU A 104 -44.51 22.22 -28.60
CA GLU A 104 -45.82 21.72 -29.02
C GLU A 104 -46.97 22.54 -28.40
N GLN A 105 -46.85 22.91 -27.13
CA GLN A 105 -47.82 23.78 -26.43
C GLN A 105 -47.86 25.19 -27.06
N LEU A 106 -46.69 25.78 -27.34
CA LEU A 106 -46.55 27.06 -28.02
C LEU A 106 -47.16 27.02 -29.43
N ALA A 107 -46.97 25.92 -30.17
CA ALA A 107 -47.57 25.73 -31.48
C ALA A 107 -49.11 25.66 -31.40
N CYS A 108 -49.65 24.91 -30.42
CA CYS A 108 -51.10 24.85 -30.16
C CYS A 108 -51.68 26.23 -29.80
N ASP A 109 -51.06 26.97 -28.88
CA ASP A 109 -51.54 28.29 -28.44
C ASP A 109 -51.48 29.33 -29.56
N VAL A 110 -50.45 29.29 -30.42
CA VAL A 110 -50.36 30.12 -31.62
C VAL A 110 -51.48 29.77 -32.62
N CYS A 111 -51.76 28.48 -32.85
CA CYS A 111 -52.87 28.04 -33.70
C CYS A 111 -54.23 28.51 -33.17
N ILE A 112 -54.47 28.43 -31.85
CA ILE A 112 -55.71 28.93 -31.21
C ILE A 112 -55.86 30.45 -31.38
N LEU A 113 -54.77 31.21 -31.26
CA LEU A 113 -54.77 32.67 -31.47
C LEU A 113 -55.03 33.06 -32.93
N ILE A 114 -54.47 32.33 -33.90
CA ILE A 114 -54.70 32.53 -35.34
C ILE A 114 -56.16 32.18 -35.69
N GLY A 115 -56.67 31.05 -35.20
CA GLY A 115 -58.07 30.64 -35.39
C GLY A 115 -59.09 31.62 -34.79
N SER A 116 -58.77 32.23 -33.64
CA SER A 116 -59.65 33.19 -32.95
C SER A 116 -59.70 34.59 -33.59
N SER A 117 -58.75 34.93 -34.47
CA SER A 117 -58.62 36.27 -35.06
C SER A 117 -59.25 36.41 -36.46
N GLY A 118 -59.70 35.31 -37.08
CA GLY A 118 -60.53 35.32 -38.30
C GLY A 118 -59.89 35.97 -39.53
N LYS A 119 -58.58 36.23 -39.51
CA LYS A 119 -57.82 36.81 -40.63
C LYS A 119 -56.53 36.02 -40.82
N LEU A 120 -56.56 34.99 -41.67
CA LEU A 120 -55.34 34.60 -42.39
C LEU A 120 -55.14 35.65 -43.49
N ARG A 121 -54.13 36.50 -43.36
CA ARG A 121 -53.75 37.42 -44.44
C ARG A 121 -52.28 37.41 -44.83
N ASP A 122 -51.43 36.62 -44.18
CA ASP A 122 -50.04 36.45 -44.59
C ASP A 122 -49.64 34.98 -44.44
N GLU A 123 -48.81 34.49 -45.37
CA GLU A 123 -48.31 33.11 -45.39
C GLU A 123 -47.70 32.71 -44.04
N PRO A 124 -47.94 31.48 -43.57
CA PRO A 124 -47.37 31.01 -42.31
C PRO A 124 -45.84 30.97 -42.40
N PRO A 125 -45.10 31.47 -41.38
CA PRO A 125 -43.65 31.35 -41.31
C PRO A 125 -43.17 29.91 -41.50
N LEU A 126 -42.04 29.70 -42.15
CA LEU A 126 -41.50 28.38 -42.53
C LEU A 126 -41.33 27.36 -41.37
N TRP A 127 -41.37 27.79 -40.11
CA TRP A 127 -41.37 26.88 -38.94
C TRP A 127 -42.75 26.25 -38.63
N LEU A 128 -43.83 26.67 -39.32
CA LEU A 128 -45.17 26.08 -39.27
C LEU A 128 -45.40 24.97 -40.32
N ALA A 129 -44.38 24.60 -41.11
CA ALA A 129 -44.50 23.62 -42.19
C ALA A 129 -44.69 22.15 -41.71
N ALA A 130 -44.66 21.90 -40.40
CA ALA A 130 -45.00 20.61 -39.82
C ALA A 130 -46.16 20.78 -38.84
N TRP A 131 -47.38 20.70 -39.35
CA TRP A 131 -48.56 20.54 -38.49
C TRP A 131 -48.45 19.22 -37.72
N PRO A 132 -48.80 19.18 -36.42
CA PRO A 132 -48.95 17.93 -35.70
C PRO A 132 -49.87 16.98 -36.48
N PRO A 133 -49.65 15.66 -36.50
CA PRO A 133 -50.40 14.71 -37.37
C PRO A 133 -51.92 14.66 -37.17
N TRP A 134 -52.45 15.34 -36.15
CA TRP A 134 -53.87 15.45 -35.81
C TRP A 134 -54.51 16.78 -36.24
N CYS A 135 -53.71 17.73 -36.76
CA CYS A 135 -54.22 18.88 -37.48
C CYS A 135 -54.21 18.57 -38.97
N SER A 136 -55.39 18.29 -39.54
CA SER A 136 -55.59 18.14 -40.98
C SER A 136 -56.14 19.46 -41.53
N LEU A 137 -55.40 20.11 -42.42
CA LEU A 137 -55.87 21.27 -43.17
C LEU A 137 -56.80 20.78 -44.31
N ALA A 138 -58.02 20.38 -43.99
CA ALA A 138 -59.05 20.15 -44.99
C ALA A 138 -59.66 21.51 -45.39
N ASP A 139 -59.27 21.98 -46.58
CA ASP A 139 -59.93 23.03 -47.37
C ASP A 139 -60.17 24.40 -46.72
N GLY A 140 -59.11 25.07 -46.26
CA GLY A 140 -58.97 26.54 -46.31
C GLY A 140 -60.14 27.43 -45.83
N ARG A 141 -61.07 26.91 -45.02
CA ARG A 141 -62.28 27.61 -44.57
C ARG A 141 -62.84 26.91 -43.33
N LEU A 142 -62.68 27.52 -42.16
CA LEU A 142 -63.52 27.21 -40.99
C LEU A 142 -64.94 27.71 -41.30
N SER A 143 -65.79 26.82 -41.82
CA SER A 143 -67.22 27.09 -41.92
C SER A 143 -67.87 26.84 -40.55
N PRO A 144 -68.64 27.78 -39.99
CA PRO A 144 -69.40 27.50 -38.79
C PRO A 144 -70.57 26.60 -39.18
N GLU A 145 -70.69 25.44 -38.53
CA GLU A 145 -71.95 24.70 -38.58
C GLU A 145 -73.09 25.60 -38.10
N ARG A 146 -74.18 25.55 -38.85
CA ARG A 146 -75.37 26.37 -38.65
C ARG A 146 -75.95 26.11 -37.26
N GLY A 147 -75.84 27.11 -36.38
CA GLY A 147 -76.66 27.24 -35.17
C GLY A 147 -75.88 27.47 -33.88
N ALA A 148 -75.52 28.71 -33.57
CA ALA A 148 -75.18 29.12 -32.20
C ALA A 148 -75.48 30.62 -31.99
N PRO A 149 -76.11 31.03 -30.86
CA PRO A 149 -76.44 32.41 -30.58
C PRO A 149 -75.22 33.23 -30.13
N ALA A 150 -75.34 34.54 -30.23
CA ALA A 150 -74.31 35.55 -30.07
C ALA A 150 -73.38 35.38 -28.84
N ALA A 151 -72.12 35.00 -29.09
CA ALA A 151 -71.01 35.12 -28.14
C ALA A 151 -69.95 36.09 -28.70
N ARG A 152 -70.27 37.41 -28.74
CA ARG A 152 -69.36 38.44 -29.29
C ARG A 152 -68.57 39.23 -28.24
N VAL A 153 -68.69 38.87 -26.95
CA VAL A 153 -68.01 39.57 -25.83
C VAL A 153 -66.90 38.72 -25.17
N THR A 154 -66.88 37.40 -25.36
CA THR A 154 -65.88 36.50 -24.73
C THR A 154 -64.56 36.41 -25.49
N GLY A 155 -64.56 36.57 -26.82
CA GLY A 155 -63.35 36.39 -27.64
C GLY A 155 -62.22 37.39 -27.36
N ARG A 156 -62.55 38.62 -26.92
CA ARG A 156 -61.52 39.65 -26.64
C ARG A 156 -60.80 39.43 -25.32
N ARG A 157 -61.51 38.93 -24.29
CA ARG A 157 -60.94 38.53 -22.99
C ARG A 157 -60.11 37.26 -23.14
N VAL A 158 -60.65 36.24 -23.81
CA VAL A 158 -59.93 34.99 -24.10
C VAL A 158 -58.68 35.24 -24.95
N TRP A 159 -58.73 36.14 -25.93
CA TRP A 159 -57.54 36.52 -26.70
C TRP A 159 -56.47 37.22 -25.87
N ALA A 160 -56.87 38.10 -24.94
CA ALA A 160 -55.93 38.78 -24.05
C ALA A 160 -55.27 37.78 -23.07
N GLU A 161 -56.04 36.84 -22.53
CA GLU A 161 -55.55 35.75 -21.68
C GLU A 161 -54.57 34.85 -22.44
N ASN A 162 -54.93 34.36 -23.62
CA ASN A 162 -54.07 33.53 -24.46
C ASN A 162 -52.79 34.26 -24.92
N LYS A 163 -52.88 35.57 -25.17
CA LYS A 163 -51.71 36.40 -25.52
C LYS A 163 -50.74 36.57 -24.35
N MET A 164 -51.25 36.69 -23.12
CA MET A 164 -50.40 36.74 -21.92
C MET A 164 -49.81 35.36 -21.61
N ALA A 165 -50.57 34.28 -21.77
CA ALA A 165 -50.08 32.90 -21.66
C ALA A 165 -48.92 32.64 -22.63
N LEU A 166 -49.07 33.04 -23.91
CA LEU A 166 -48.02 32.90 -24.92
C LEU A 166 -46.74 33.68 -24.55
N LYS A 167 -46.87 34.87 -23.99
CA LYS A 167 -45.71 35.66 -23.53
C LYS A 167 -44.98 34.97 -22.37
N ASN A 168 -45.74 34.44 -21.41
CA ASN A 168 -45.18 33.73 -20.27
C ASN A 168 -44.49 32.42 -20.70
N LEU A 169 -45.11 31.65 -21.60
CA LEU A 169 -44.52 30.44 -22.19
C LEU A 169 -43.23 30.75 -22.97
N LYS A 170 -43.20 31.83 -23.77
CA LYS A 170 -41.98 32.25 -24.47
C LYS A 170 -40.85 32.65 -23.53
N ALA A 171 -41.18 33.35 -22.44
CA ALA A 171 -40.20 33.72 -21.42
C ALA A 171 -39.65 32.48 -20.70
N HIS A 172 -40.53 31.52 -20.36
CA HIS A 172 -40.16 30.26 -19.73
C HIS A 172 -39.30 29.38 -20.65
N HIS A 173 -39.68 29.26 -21.92
CA HIS A 173 -38.90 28.52 -22.92
C HIS A 173 -37.48 29.10 -23.07
N LYS A 174 -37.35 30.43 -23.14
CA LYS A 174 -36.05 31.09 -23.20
C LYS A 174 -35.21 30.79 -21.96
N GLN A 175 -35.83 30.82 -20.78
CA GLN A 175 -35.17 30.49 -19.51
C GLN A 175 -34.73 29.02 -19.46
N LEU A 176 -35.54 28.08 -19.97
CA LEU A 176 -35.16 26.67 -20.10
C LEU A 176 -34.00 26.47 -21.09
N GLN A 177 -34.00 27.20 -22.20
CA GLN A 177 -32.90 27.18 -23.17
C GLN A 177 -31.58 27.65 -22.54
N GLU A 178 -31.60 28.79 -21.82
CA GLU A 178 -30.44 29.31 -21.10
C GLU A 178 -29.92 28.28 -20.07
N ARG A 179 -30.80 27.71 -19.24
CA ARG A 179 -30.45 26.65 -18.27
C ARG A 179 -29.89 25.37 -18.91
N THR A 180 -30.38 25.00 -20.10
CA THR A 180 -29.88 23.83 -20.83
C THR A 180 -28.45 24.06 -21.31
N VAL A 181 -28.13 25.26 -21.77
CA VAL A 181 -26.77 25.63 -22.19
C VAL A 181 -25.83 25.68 -20.97
N GLU A 182 -26.25 26.31 -19.88
CA GLU A 182 -25.48 26.34 -18.62
C GLU A 182 -25.17 24.93 -18.11
N ALA A 183 -26.18 24.05 -18.03
CA ALA A 183 -25.99 22.66 -17.62
C ALA A 183 -25.07 21.86 -18.57
N GLN A 184 -25.08 22.16 -19.87
CA GLN A 184 -24.17 21.54 -20.83
C GLN A 184 -22.71 21.98 -20.62
N GLU A 185 -22.49 23.26 -20.31
CA GLU A 185 -21.16 23.78 -20.00
C GLU A 185 -20.61 23.21 -18.69
N GLU A 186 -21.44 23.13 -17.65
CA GLU A 186 -21.09 22.49 -16.37
C GLU A 186 -20.77 21.00 -16.53
N TYR A 187 -21.56 20.28 -17.35
CA TYR A 187 -21.29 18.87 -17.67
C TYR A 187 -19.93 18.71 -18.36
N ARG A 188 -19.64 19.53 -19.40
CA ARG A 188 -18.36 19.49 -20.12
C ARG A 188 -17.18 19.79 -19.20
N ALA A 189 -17.31 20.80 -18.33
CA ALA A 189 -16.26 21.17 -17.39
C ALA A 189 -15.99 20.05 -16.36
N THR A 190 -17.05 19.35 -15.93
CA THR A 190 -16.95 18.23 -14.98
C THR A 190 -16.35 16.99 -15.65
N GLU A 191 -16.73 16.69 -16.89
CA GLU A 191 -16.16 15.60 -17.69
C GLU A 191 -14.65 15.80 -17.92
N GLU A 192 -14.20 17.03 -18.17
CA GLU A 192 -12.77 17.29 -18.34
C GLU A 192 -11.97 17.11 -17.03
N LYS A 193 -12.56 17.47 -15.88
CA LYS A 193 -11.98 17.19 -14.55
C LYS A 193 -11.92 15.68 -14.28
N TYR A 194 -12.98 14.95 -14.65
CA TYR A 194 -13.02 13.49 -14.54
C TYR A 194 -11.89 12.83 -15.34
N ARG A 195 -11.70 13.23 -16.61
CA ARG A 195 -10.61 12.73 -17.46
C ARG A 195 -9.22 12.99 -16.87
N LYS A 196 -9.02 14.09 -16.14
CA LYS A 196 -7.74 14.38 -15.45
C LYS A 196 -7.53 13.43 -14.26
N LEU A 197 -8.55 13.25 -13.42
CA LEU A 197 -8.51 12.33 -12.29
C LEU A 197 -8.31 10.86 -12.71
N GLU A 198 -8.93 10.42 -13.81
CA GLU A 198 -8.70 9.07 -14.34
C GLU A 198 -7.25 8.84 -14.76
N LYS A 199 -6.62 9.83 -15.40
CA LYS A 199 -5.20 9.76 -15.77
C LYS A 199 -4.31 9.68 -14.53
N GLU A 200 -4.59 10.49 -13.51
CA GLU A 200 -3.86 10.48 -12.24
C GLU A 200 -4.00 9.13 -11.54
N ARG A 201 -5.22 8.57 -11.48
CA ARG A 201 -5.47 7.21 -10.97
C ARG A 201 -4.65 6.17 -11.74
N ASP A 202 -4.68 6.21 -13.08
CA ASP A 202 -3.98 5.23 -13.90
C ASP A 202 -2.46 5.32 -13.77
N ASP A 203 -1.93 6.54 -13.64
CA ASP A 203 -0.52 6.77 -13.34
C ASP A 203 -0.15 6.27 -11.94
N LEU A 204 -0.99 6.54 -10.94
CA LEU A 204 -0.78 6.08 -9.58
C LEU A 204 -0.82 4.54 -9.51
N TYR A 205 -1.79 3.91 -10.17
CA TYR A 205 -1.91 2.46 -10.22
C TYR A 205 -0.73 1.81 -10.94
N ARG A 206 -0.24 2.41 -12.04
CA ARG A 206 1.00 1.99 -12.69
C ARG A 206 2.22 2.10 -11.77
N ARG A 207 2.35 3.22 -11.03
CA ARG A 207 3.43 3.41 -10.05
C ARG A 207 3.34 2.42 -8.89
N PHE A 208 2.14 2.18 -8.37
CA PHE A 208 1.87 1.20 -7.33
C PHE A 208 2.24 -0.21 -7.79
N GLN A 209 1.76 -0.65 -8.95
CA GLN A 209 2.12 -1.96 -9.51
C GLN A 209 3.62 -2.11 -9.70
N LYS A 210 4.31 -1.05 -10.17
CA LYS A 210 5.77 -1.05 -10.30
C LYS A 210 6.44 -1.22 -8.92
N ALA A 211 6.00 -0.48 -7.91
CA ALA A 211 6.53 -0.56 -6.55
C ALA A 211 6.29 -1.95 -5.91
N VAL A 212 5.11 -2.56 -6.15
CA VAL A 212 4.80 -3.93 -5.71
C VAL A 212 5.74 -4.94 -6.36
N ARG A 213 5.86 -4.92 -7.69
CA ARG A 213 6.76 -5.83 -8.43
C ARG A 213 8.21 -5.68 -7.98
N GLU A 214 8.65 -4.45 -7.74
CA GLU A 214 10.02 -4.18 -7.27
C GLU A 214 10.24 -4.69 -5.84
N THR A 215 9.24 -4.57 -4.97
CA THR A 215 9.30 -5.11 -3.61
C THR A 215 9.31 -6.65 -3.61
N GLN A 216 8.48 -7.29 -4.44
CA GLN A 216 8.46 -8.74 -4.64
C GLN A 216 9.81 -9.24 -5.17
N ARG A 217 10.31 -8.66 -6.27
CA ARG A 217 11.61 -9.02 -6.82
C ARG A 217 12.75 -8.88 -5.80
N ARG A 218 12.71 -7.86 -4.94
CA ARG A 218 13.70 -7.68 -3.86
C ARG A 218 13.56 -8.72 -2.75
N ALA A 219 12.34 -9.12 -2.40
CA ALA A 219 12.09 -10.18 -1.41
C ALA A 219 12.59 -11.54 -1.93
N GLU A 220 12.29 -11.85 -3.19
CA GLU A 220 12.71 -13.07 -3.89
C GLU A 220 14.24 -13.13 -4.07
N LEU A 221 14.85 -12.09 -4.64
CA LEU A 221 16.29 -12.10 -4.96
C LEU A 221 17.20 -11.83 -3.75
N GLY A 222 16.75 -11.07 -2.76
CA GLY A 222 17.62 -10.53 -1.71
C GLY A 222 17.68 -11.39 -0.45
N LYS A 223 16.53 -11.59 0.20
CA LYS A 223 16.49 -12.33 1.47
C LYS A 223 16.20 -13.80 1.27
N ASN A 224 15.20 -14.16 0.46
CA ASN A 224 14.80 -15.56 0.33
C ASN A 224 15.87 -16.36 -0.39
N ALA A 225 16.37 -15.89 -1.53
CA ALA A 225 17.44 -16.59 -2.27
C ALA A 225 18.75 -16.73 -1.45
N VAL A 226 19.15 -15.71 -0.69
CA VAL A 226 20.38 -15.79 0.14
C VAL A 226 20.18 -16.72 1.32
N LEU A 227 19.01 -16.69 1.98
CA LEU A 227 18.70 -17.61 3.07
C LEU A 227 18.58 -19.05 2.58
N GLU A 228 17.97 -19.28 1.42
CA GLU A 228 17.89 -20.59 0.77
C GLU A 228 19.28 -21.12 0.46
N ARG A 229 20.15 -20.32 -0.18
CA ARG A 229 21.52 -20.73 -0.51
C ARG A 229 22.34 -20.99 0.76
N LYS A 230 22.12 -20.23 1.83
CA LYS A 230 22.77 -20.45 3.12
C LYS A 230 22.27 -21.74 3.79
N LEU A 231 20.97 -22.04 3.69
CA LEU A 231 20.40 -23.30 4.15
C LEU A 231 20.98 -24.49 3.37
N GLU A 232 21.09 -24.39 2.05
CA GLU A 232 21.71 -25.43 1.21
C GLU A 232 23.15 -25.71 1.63
N VAL A 233 23.98 -24.68 1.79
CA VAL A 233 25.38 -24.84 2.23
C VAL A 233 25.47 -25.46 3.62
N LEU A 234 24.67 -24.99 4.58
CA LEU A 234 24.67 -25.54 5.94
C LEU A 234 24.20 -27.00 5.97
N THR A 235 23.23 -27.36 5.12
CA THR A 235 22.72 -28.73 5.00
C THR A 235 23.79 -29.64 4.40
N ALA A 236 24.46 -29.21 3.32
CA ALA A 236 25.55 -29.96 2.71
C ALA A 236 26.72 -30.19 3.69
N GLN A 237 27.09 -29.17 4.48
CA GLN A 237 28.10 -29.31 5.52
C GLN A 237 27.68 -30.28 6.63
N PHE A 238 26.41 -30.26 7.03
CA PHE A 238 25.87 -31.20 8.01
C PHE A 238 25.95 -32.64 7.49
N ASP A 239 25.51 -32.89 6.25
CA ASP A 239 25.53 -34.21 5.63
C ASP A 239 26.96 -34.76 5.47
N GLU A 240 27.92 -33.90 5.10
CA GLU A 240 29.34 -34.27 5.03
C GLU A 240 29.89 -34.68 6.40
N LYS A 241 29.57 -33.91 7.45
CA LYS A 241 29.99 -34.22 8.83
C LYS A 241 29.31 -35.48 9.37
N GLN A 242 28.06 -35.71 9.02
CA GLN A 242 27.31 -36.92 9.35
C GLN A 242 27.95 -38.16 8.70
N ALA A 243 28.36 -38.05 7.43
CA ALA A 243 29.04 -39.12 6.70
C ALA A 243 30.42 -39.41 7.31
N GLN A 244 31.24 -38.39 7.58
CA GLN A 244 32.54 -38.52 8.27
C GLN A 244 32.40 -39.20 9.64
N LEU A 245 31.38 -38.82 10.42
CA LEU A 245 31.10 -39.44 11.71
C LEU A 245 30.76 -40.93 11.56
N THR A 246 29.92 -41.26 10.57
CA THR A 246 29.50 -42.64 10.32
C THR A 246 30.69 -43.50 9.90
N GLU A 247 31.58 -42.97 9.05
CA GLU A 247 32.82 -43.65 8.65
C GLU A 247 33.72 -43.94 9.86
N VAL A 248 33.98 -42.94 10.71
CA VAL A 248 34.81 -43.11 11.92
C VAL A 248 34.19 -44.14 12.87
N LEU A 249 32.87 -44.11 13.07
CA LEU A 249 32.17 -45.08 13.91
C LEU A 249 32.28 -46.51 13.37
N THR A 250 32.18 -46.69 12.05
CA THR A 250 32.37 -48.01 11.40
C THR A 250 33.82 -48.50 11.47
N ALA A 251 34.79 -47.61 11.26
CA ALA A 251 36.22 -47.92 11.31
C ALA A 251 36.69 -48.28 12.74
N ALA A 252 36.15 -47.60 13.75
CA ALA A 252 36.50 -47.81 15.14
C ALA A 252 35.93 -49.13 15.73
N ARG A 253 35.03 -49.83 15.02
CA ARG A 253 34.37 -51.08 15.45
C ARG A 253 33.82 -50.99 16.89
N LEU A 254 33.32 -49.80 17.26
CA LEU A 254 32.77 -49.56 18.59
C LEU A 254 31.43 -50.28 18.72
N ASP A 255 31.12 -50.76 19.93
CA ASP A 255 29.81 -51.36 20.22
C ASP A 255 28.70 -50.31 19.94
N PRO A 256 27.78 -50.59 19.00
CA PRO A 256 26.70 -49.68 18.64
C PRO A 256 25.85 -49.24 19.84
N THR A 257 25.71 -50.09 20.86
CA THR A 257 24.93 -49.78 22.06
C THR A 257 25.62 -48.75 22.95
N VAL A 258 26.95 -48.83 23.06
CA VAL A 258 27.77 -47.86 23.82
C VAL A 258 27.79 -46.52 23.11
N VAL A 259 27.97 -46.51 21.78
CA VAL A 259 27.92 -45.28 20.96
C VAL A 259 26.55 -44.60 21.10
N ALA A 260 25.45 -45.34 20.94
CA ALA A 260 24.10 -44.78 21.08
C ALA A 260 23.85 -44.18 22.48
N SER A 261 24.35 -44.82 23.54
CA SER A 261 24.25 -44.32 24.91
C SER A 261 25.03 -43.00 25.10
N VAL A 262 26.27 -42.94 24.61
CA VAL A 262 27.12 -41.74 24.69
C VAL A 262 26.55 -40.60 23.86
N THR A 263 26.11 -40.87 22.62
CA THR A 263 25.46 -39.87 21.74
C THR A 263 24.22 -39.29 22.38
N LYS A 264 23.34 -40.13 22.95
CA LYS A 264 22.13 -39.67 23.66
C LYS A 264 22.47 -38.79 24.86
N LYS A 265 23.52 -39.12 25.60
CA LYS A 265 23.97 -38.33 26.75
C LYS A 265 24.55 -36.97 26.31
N LEU A 266 25.29 -36.95 25.20
CA LEU A 266 25.77 -35.73 24.56
C LEU A 266 24.62 -34.85 24.08
N GLU A 267 23.62 -35.40 23.39
CA GLU A 267 22.42 -34.66 22.97
C GLU A 267 21.68 -34.04 24.16
N GLN A 268 21.53 -34.77 25.26
CA GLN A 268 20.90 -34.26 26.47
C GLN A 268 21.70 -33.10 27.08
N VAL A 269 23.03 -33.22 27.18
CA VAL A 269 23.90 -32.17 27.72
C VAL A 269 23.90 -30.95 26.81
N LEU A 270 24.05 -31.13 25.50
CA LEU A 270 23.99 -30.05 24.50
C LEU A 270 22.63 -29.35 24.52
N GLY A 271 21.53 -30.10 24.61
CA GLY A 271 20.19 -29.55 24.74
C GLY A 271 19.97 -28.79 26.06
N ALA A 272 20.56 -29.25 27.18
CA ALA A 272 20.52 -28.53 28.44
C ALA A 272 21.35 -27.23 28.39
N LYS A 273 22.56 -27.28 27.81
CA LYS A 273 23.42 -26.10 27.65
C LYS A 273 22.81 -25.09 26.69
N SER A 274 22.19 -25.53 25.60
CA SER A 274 21.50 -24.64 24.65
C SER A 274 20.33 -23.91 25.31
N ARG A 275 19.55 -24.59 26.16
CA ARG A 275 18.52 -23.95 27.00
C ARG A 275 19.13 -22.94 27.97
N GLN A 276 20.23 -23.29 28.63
CA GLN A 276 20.94 -22.39 29.54
C GLN A 276 21.46 -21.14 28.82
N ILE A 277 21.98 -21.27 27.59
CA ILE A 277 22.39 -20.13 26.76
C ILE A 277 21.19 -19.21 26.48
N LYS A 278 20.05 -19.76 26.07
CA LYS A 278 18.82 -18.98 25.84
C LYS A 278 18.36 -18.25 27.12
N ASP A 279 18.39 -18.92 28.26
CA ASP A 279 17.99 -18.34 29.54
C ASP A 279 18.95 -17.21 29.98
N LEU A 280 20.26 -17.39 29.82
CA LEU A 280 21.25 -16.36 30.14
C LEU A 280 21.14 -15.17 29.18
N GLN A 281 20.97 -15.40 27.88
CA GLN A 281 20.73 -14.34 26.90
C GLN A 281 19.47 -13.53 27.26
N TYR A 282 18.39 -14.20 27.67
CA TYR A 282 17.19 -13.55 28.14
C TYR A 282 17.42 -12.72 29.40
N GLN A 283 18.16 -13.25 30.38
CA GLN A 283 18.50 -12.51 31.60
C GLN A 283 19.34 -11.26 31.30
N VAL A 284 20.31 -11.36 30.39
CA VAL A 284 21.10 -10.20 29.94
C VAL A 284 20.17 -9.15 29.35
N LEU A 285 19.28 -9.52 28.42
CA LEU A 285 18.30 -8.58 27.83
C LEU A 285 17.41 -7.92 28.88
N GLN A 286 16.96 -8.69 29.88
CA GLN A 286 16.14 -8.17 30.98
C GLN A 286 16.92 -7.16 31.83
N CYS A 287 18.15 -7.48 32.21
CA CYS A 287 19.02 -6.59 32.99
C CYS A 287 19.39 -5.33 32.21
N THR A 288 19.75 -5.46 30.93
CA THR A 288 20.06 -4.31 30.06
C THR A 288 18.87 -3.36 29.94
N LYS A 289 17.66 -3.91 29.85
CA LYS A 289 16.46 -3.09 29.80
C LYS A 289 16.14 -2.41 31.13
N ALA A 290 16.27 -3.13 32.25
CA ALA A 290 16.13 -2.52 33.57
C ALA A 290 17.13 -1.37 33.77
N TYR A 291 18.38 -1.55 33.33
CA TYR A 291 19.40 -0.50 33.32
C TYR A 291 18.97 0.73 32.49
N ASN A 292 18.57 0.52 31.23
CA ASN A 292 18.12 1.61 30.37
C ASN A 292 16.86 2.32 30.92
N ASP A 293 15.94 1.59 31.56
CA ASP A 293 14.76 2.16 32.22
C ASP A 293 15.18 3.02 33.44
N THR A 294 16.16 2.59 34.23
CA THR A 294 16.67 3.40 35.36
C THR A 294 17.35 4.68 34.91
N ILE A 295 18.12 4.65 33.81
CA ILE A 295 18.73 5.86 33.23
C ILE A 295 17.64 6.90 32.93
N ARG A 296 16.55 6.49 32.26
CA ARG A 296 15.44 7.40 31.92
C ARG A 296 14.78 8.05 33.13
N VAL A 297 14.62 7.27 34.21
CA VAL A 297 14.06 7.78 35.46
C VAL A 297 15.03 8.79 36.09
N TYR A 298 16.33 8.52 36.06
CA TYR A 298 17.34 9.46 36.53
C TYR A 298 17.36 10.74 35.71
N GLU A 299 17.42 10.65 34.37
CA GLU A 299 17.34 11.80 33.47
C GLU A 299 16.11 12.66 33.73
N SER A 300 14.96 12.05 34.05
CA SER A 300 13.75 12.78 34.39
C SER A 300 13.77 13.41 35.78
N LYS A 301 14.49 12.84 36.76
CA LYS A 301 14.42 13.26 38.17
C LYS A 301 15.56 14.18 38.60
N LEU A 302 16.75 14.02 38.05
CA LEU A 302 17.95 14.80 38.38
C LEU A 302 17.79 16.32 38.16
N PRO A 303 17.11 16.80 37.10
CA PRO A 303 16.87 18.23 36.94
C PRO A 303 16.05 18.84 38.09
N SER A 304 15.13 18.07 38.67
CA SER A 304 14.35 18.52 39.84
C SER A 304 15.17 18.66 41.12
N LEU A 305 16.39 18.12 41.14
CA LEU A 305 17.36 18.23 42.23
C LEU A 305 18.48 19.23 41.91
N GLY A 306 18.41 19.93 40.77
CA GLY A 306 19.42 20.90 40.34
C GLY A 306 20.71 20.27 39.79
N ILE A 307 20.67 18.98 39.44
CA ILE A 307 21.81 18.26 38.85
C ILE A 307 21.54 18.10 37.36
N ASP A 308 22.48 18.52 36.52
CA ASP A 308 22.38 18.33 35.07
C ASP A 308 22.61 16.84 34.72
N PRO A 309 21.68 16.17 34.01
CA PRO A 309 21.86 14.80 33.56
C PRO A 309 23.15 14.57 32.76
N GLU A 310 23.65 15.60 32.05
CA GLU A 310 24.86 15.52 31.24
C GLU A 310 26.14 15.38 32.10
N GLU A 311 26.12 15.81 33.36
CA GLU A 311 27.29 15.72 34.27
C GLU A 311 27.58 14.29 34.76
N ILE A 312 26.60 13.38 34.71
CA ILE A 312 26.73 12.02 35.27
C ILE A 312 27.22 11.00 34.23
N GLY A 313 27.06 11.28 32.93
CA GLY A 313 27.64 10.47 31.85
C GLY A 313 27.08 9.04 31.72
N PHE A 314 25.82 8.80 32.09
CA PHE A 314 25.19 7.50 31.85
C PHE A 314 24.81 7.34 30.38
N GLU A 315 25.40 6.33 29.70
CA GLU A 315 25.04 6.00 28.32
C GLU A 315 24.14 4.76 28.26
N PRO A 316 22.98 4.84 27.57
CA PRO A 316 22.12 3.68 27.40
C PRO A 316 22.78 2.63 26.51
N ILE A 317 22.64 1.36 26.89
CA ILE A 317 23.17 0.25 26.09
C ILE A 317 22.27 0.06 24.86
N GLN A 318 22.88 0.01 23.68
CA GLN A 318 22.15 -0.23 22.42
C GLN A 318 21.53 -1.64 22.42
N THR A 319 20.19 -1.70 22.41
CA THR A 319 19.45 -2.96 22.37
C THR A 319 18.33 -2.96 21.33
N ALA A 320 18.03 -4.13 20.78
CA ALA A 320 16.91 -4.34 19.86
C ALA A 320 15.54 -4.43 20.57
N THR A 321 15.48 -4.11 21.87
CA THR A 321 14.29 -4.24 22.71
C THR A 321 13.43 -2.97 22.68
N SER A 322 12.12 -3.13 22.88
CA SER A 322 11.17 -2.01 22.89
C SER A 322 11.32 -1.11 24.13
N TYR A 323 10.88 0.14 23.98
CA TYR A 323 10.85 1.16 25.05
C TYR A 323 9.79 0.94 26.15
N MET A 324 9.05 -0.16 26.11
CA MET A 324 8.08 -0.53 27.16
C MET A 324 8.82 -0.93 28.45
N PRO A 325 8.20 -0.95 29.64
CA PRO A 325 8.88 -1.32 30.88
C PRO A 325 9.49 -2.74 30.86
N ALA A 326 10.61 -2.94 31.56
CA ALA A 326 11.34 -4.22 31.63
C ALA A 326 10.48 -5.46 31.97
N ARG A 327 9.38 -5.26 32.71
CA ARG A 327 8.47 -6.33 33.15
C ARG A 327 7.69 -7.02 32.00
N LEU A 328 7.75 -6.48 30.78
CA LEU A 328 7.08 -6.99 29.57
C LEU A 328 8.02 -7.70 28.59
N VAL A 329 9.30 -7.91 28.91
CA VAL A 329 10.17 -8.74 28.06
C VAL A 329 9.72 -10.18 28.20
N THR A 330 9.27 -10.80 27.11
CA THR A 330 8.87 -12.21 27.07
C THR A 330 9.99 -13.05 26.47
N LYS A 331 10.11 -14.31 26.90
CA LYS A 331 11.05 -15.26 26.29
C LYS A 331 10.63 -15.49 24.83
N VAL A 332 11.58 -15.35 23.90
CA VAL A 332 11.38 -15.81 22.53
C VAL A 332 11.28 -17.34 22.56
N PRO A 333 10.27 -17.96 21.93
CA PRO A 333 10.07 -19.41 21.96
C PRO A 333 11.28 -20.22 21.48
#